data_AF-A0A9P6J545-F1
#
_entry.id   AF-A0A9P6J545-F1
#
_cell.length_a   1.000
_cell.length_b   1.000
_cell.length_c   1.000
_cell.angle_alpha   90.00
_cell.angle_beta   90.00
_cell.angle_gamma   90.00
#
_symmetry.space_group_name_H-M   'P 1'
#
loop_
_entity.id
_entity.type
_entity.pdbx_description
1 polymer ?
#
loop_
_entity_poly.entity_id
_entity_poly.type
_entity_poly.pdbx_seq_one_letter_code
_entity_poly.pdbx_strand_id
1 'polypeptide(L)'
;MRLGNYLGKNAQSYKAAIVAEQYAVKHVEETSKAHQQAAKKEQRVVQLQELRHRLQALPPLVFSRAVNEVLPGSKTIFGSVQAEDVIKELKGKHGIVVDKVTVQGTKIKSIGDSWARVDFVDLGTVQLKIVVVRRE
;
A
#
# COMPACT_ATOMS: atom_id res chain seq x y z
N MET A 1 -68.71 -17.17 -20.29
CA MET A 1 -67.66 -16.50 -19.50
C MET A 1 -66.28 -17.15 -19.71
N ARG A 2 -65.54 -16.79 -20.77
CA ARG A 2 -64.20 -17.40 -21.04
C ARG A 2 -63.10 -16.45 -21.50
N LEU A 3 -63.37 -15.16 -21.72
CA LEU A 3 -62.38 -14.21 -22.26
C LEU A 3 -61.52 -13.50 -21.18
N GLY A 4 -62.02 -13.37 -19.94
CA GLY A 4 -61.28 -12.69 -18.86
C GLY A 4 -60.03 -13.42 -18.35
N ASN A 5 -59.99 -14.76 -18.45
CA ASN A 5 -58.87 -15.56 -17.91
C ASN A 5 -57.62 -15.57 -18.80
N TYR A 6 -57.73 -15.26 -20.09
CA TYR A 6 -56.58 -15.24 -21.01
C TYR A 6 -55.78 -13.94 -20.93
N LEU A 7 -56.44 -12.82 -20.66
CA LEU A 7 -55.79 -11.51 -20.47
C LEU A 7 -54.97 -11.45 -19.18
N GLY A 8 -55.46 -12.04 -18.08
CA GLY A 8 -54.76 -12.07 -16.80
C GLY A 8 -53.50 -12.95 -16.78
N LYS A 9 -53.53 -14.10 -17.47
CA LYS A 9 -52.36 -15.00 -17.57
C LYS A 9 -51.21 -14.37 -18.35
N ASN A 10 -51.52 -13.73 -19.48
CA ASN A 10 -50.49 -13.07 -20.29
C ASN A 10 -49.86 -11.90 -19.53
N ALA A 11 -50.65 -11.07 -18.83
CA ALA A 11 -50.13 -9.96 -18.03
C ALA A 11 -49.22 -10.41 -16.87
N GLN A 12 -49.48 -11.57 -16.26
CA GLN A 12 -48.61 -12.17 -15.24
C GLN A 12 -47.30 -12.72 -15.85
N SER A 13 -47.36 -13.33 -17.04
CA SER A 13 -46.17 -13.80 -17.75
C SER A 13 -45.20 -12.66 -18.11
N TYR A 14 -45.70 -11.51 -18.56
CA TYR A 14 -44.85 -10.35 -18.85
C TYR A 14 -44.20 -9.76 -17.59
N LYS A 15 -44.93 -9.70 -16.47
CA LYS A 15 -44.35 -9.24 -15.19
C LYS A 15 -43.26 -10.18 -14.67
N ALA A 16 -43.47 -11.50 -14.79
CA ALA A 16 -42.47 -12.49 -14.40
C ALA A 16 -41.20 -12.44 -15.26
N ALA A 17 -41.34 -12.23 -16.57
CA ALA A 17 -40.20 -12.09 -17.49
C ALA A 17 -39.36 -10.84 -17.20
N ILE A 18 -39.99 -9.68 -16.96
CA ILE A 18 -39.29 -8.43 -16.64
C ILE A 18 -38.53 -8.54 -15.30
N VAL A 19 -39.13 -9.21 -14.31
CA VAL A 19 -38.46 -9.45 -13.02
C VAL A 19 -37.26 -10.38 -13.22
N ALA A 20 -37.42 -11.48 -13.97
CA ALA A 20 -36.31 -12.40 -14.24
C ALA A 20 -35.14 -11.73 -14.99
N GLU A 21 -35.42 -10.86 -15.97
CA GLU A 21 -34.40 -10.06 -16.66
C GLU A 21 -33.69 -9.08 -15.71
N GLN A 22 -34.43 -8.38 -14.83
CA GLN A 22 -33.82 -7.48 -13.84
C GLN A 22 -32.93 -8.22 -12.82
N TYR A 23 -33.30 -9.43 -12.41
CA TYR A 23 -32.47 -10.27 -11.55
C TYR A 23 -31.22 -10.78 -12.28
N ALA A 24 -31.35 -11.18 -13.54
CA ALA A 24 -30.21 -11.61 -14.36
C ALA A 24 -29.19 -10.48 -14.57
N VAL A 25 -29.64 -9.26 -14.87
CA VAL A 25 -28.78 -8.09 -15.05
C VAL A 25 -28.05 -7.73 -13.75
N LYS A 26 -28.75 -7.74 -12.60
CA LYS A 26 -28.11 -7.51 -11.29
C LYS A 26 -27.04 -8.53 -10.95
N HIS A 27 -27.29 -9.82 -11.20
CA HIS A 27 -26.30 -10.87 -10.95
C HIS A 27 -25.07 -10.75 -11.86
N VAL A 28 -25.25 -10.35 -13.12
CA VAL A 28 -24.12 -10.10 -14.04
C VAL A 28 -23.32 -8.86 -13.63
N GLU A 29 -23.98 -7.80 -13.15
CA GLU A 29 -23.30 -6.62 -12.61
C GLU A 29 -22.52 -6.93 -11.32
N GLU A 30 -23.09 -7.72 -10.40
CA GLU A 30 -22.42 -8.09 -9.16
C GLU A 30 -21.23 -9.00 -9.40
N THR A 31 -21.37 -9.99 -10.28
CA THR A 31 -20.27 -10.88 -10.66
C THR A 31 -19.17 -10.12 -11.40
N SER A 32 -19.49 -9.22 -12.33
CA SER A 32 -18.48 -8.40 -13.02
C SER A 32 -17.75 -7.47 -12.05
N LYS A 33 -18.44 -6.84 -11.09
CA LYS A 33 -17.83 -6.04 -10.01
C LYS A 33 -16.91 -6.90 -9.14
N ALA A 34 -17.32 -8.10 -8.76
CA ALA A 34 -16.50 -9.02 -7.97
C ALA A 34 -15.22 -9.45 -8.72
N HIS A 35 -15.32 -9.77 -10.00
CA HIS A 35 -14.15 -10.11 -10.84
C HIS A 35 -13.20 -8.92 -11.01
N GLN A 36 -13.72 -7.71 -11.23
CA GLN A 36 -12.90 -6.50 -11.30
C GLN A 36 -12.20 -6.20 -9.97
N GLN A 37 -12.85 -6.46 -8.84
CA GLN A 37 -12.23 -6.32 -7.52
C GLN A 37 -11.14 -7.36 -7.28
N ALA A 38 -11.34 -8.61 -7.70
CA ALA A 38 -10.33 -9.67 -7.62
C ALA A 38 -9.09 -9.32 -8.47
N ALA A 39 -9.28 -8.93 -9.73
CA ALA A 39 -8.19 -8.52 -10.61
C ALA A 39 -7.38 -7.34 -10.05
N LYS A 40 -8.06 -6.34 -9.47
CA LYS A 40 -7.38 -5.20 -8.81
C LYS A 40 -6.57 -5.63 -7.59
N LYS A 41 -7.05 -6.60 -6.80
CA LYS A 41 -6.32 -7.14 -5.66
C LYS A 41 -5.07 -7.88 -6.11
N GLU A 42 -5.17 -8.72 -7.13
CA GLU A 42 -4.03 -9.46 -7.69
C GLU A 42 -2.96 -8.52 -8.24
N GLN A 43 -3.35 -7.51 -9.03
CA GLN A 43 -2.41 -6.49 -9.53
C GLN A 43 -1.71 -5.74 -8.38
N ARG A 44 -2.44 -5.42 -7.32
CA ARG A 44 -1.87 -4.77 -6.14
C ARG A 44 -0.85 -5.66 -5.44
N VAL A 45 -1.11 -6.95 -5.31
CA VAL A 45 -0.17 -7.91 -4.70
C VAL A 45 1.11 -7.99 -5.53
N VAL A 46 1.02 -8.07 -6.85
CA VAL A 46 2.20 -8.09 -7.75
C VAL A 46 3.02 -6.82 -7.62
N GLN A 47 2.38 -5.64 -7.62
CA GLN A 47 3.06 -4.35 -7.43
C GLN A 47 3.78 -4.26 -6.08
N LEU A 48 3.12 -4.73 -5.00
CA LEU A 48 3.72 -4.72 -3.68
C LEU A 48 4.87 -5.74 -3.56
N GLN A 49 4.79 -6.88 -4.25
CA GLN A 49 5.90 -7.84 -4.33
C GLN A 49 7.10 -7.27 -5.05
N GLU A 50 6.89 -6.59 -6.18
CA GLU A 50 7.96 -5.93 -6.93
C GLU A 50 8.61 -4.82 -6.09
N LEU A 51 7.79 -4.01 -5.42
CA LEU A 51 8.27 -2.96 -4.52
C LEU A 51 9.08 -3.56 -3.36
N ARG A 52 8.62 -4.68 -2.77
CA ARG A 52 9.35 -5.41 -1.74
C ARG A 52 10.72 -5.88 -2.25
N HIS A 53 10.77 -6.48 -3.42
CA HIS A 53 12.03 -6.94 -4.02
C HIS A 53 12.99 -5.76 -4.26
N ARG A 54 12.47 -4.63 -4.77
CA ARG A 54 13.26 -3.41 -4.96
C ARG A 54 13.82 -2.89 -3.63
N LEU A 55 13.02 -2.86 -2.58
CA LEU A 55 13.46 -2.43 -1.24
C LEU A 55 14.50 -3.37 -0.63
N GLN A 56 14.39 -4.69 -0.84
CA GLN A 56 15.36 -5.67 -0.33
C GLN A 56 16.72 -5.56 -1.04
N ALA A 57 16.72 -5.20 -2.32
CA ALA A 57 17.94 -5.00 -3.10
C ALA A 57 18.60 -3.64 -2.86
N LEU A 58 18.05 -2.79 -1.99
CA LEU A 58 18.58 -1.44 -1.78
C LEU A 58 19.93 -1.45 -1.07
N PRO A 59 20.86 -0.60 -1.51
CA PRO A 59 22.04 -0.29 -0.72
C PRO A 59 21.64 0.47 0.57
N PRO A 60 22.53 0.52 1.56
CA PRO A 60 22.27 1.26 2.79
C PRO A 60 21.97 2.74 2.53
N LEU A 61 20.94 3.27 3.19
CA LEU A 61 20.56 4.68 3.09
C LEU A 61 21.47 5.53 3.96
N VAL A 62 22.25 6.42 3.34
CA VAL A 62 23.22 7.25 4.06
C VAL A 62 22.65 8.65 4.31
N PHE A 63 22.62 9.07 5.58
CA PHE A 63 22.16 10.39 6.00
C PHE A 63 23.29 11.18 6.67
N SER A 64 23.61 12.36 6.13
CA SER A 64 24.58 13.28 6.74
C SER A 64 23.88 14.26 7.68
N ARG A 65 24.16 14.17 8.98
CA ARG A 65 23.55 15.02 10.02
C ARG A 65 24.61 15.71 10.88
N ALA A 66 24.29 16.92 11.33
CA ALA A 66 25.11 17.65 12.28
C ALA A 66 25.07 16.96 13.65
N VAL A 67 26.22 16.90 14.32
CA VAL A 67 26.38 16.22 15.60
C VAL A 67 26.22 17.22 16.72
N ASN A 68 25.49 16.82 17.76
CA ASN A 68 25.35 17.59 18.98
C ASN A 68 26.59 17.37 19.87
N GLU A 69 27.55 18.29 19.74
CA GLU A 69 28.82 18.29 20.47
C GLU A 69 28.73 18.92 21.86
N VAL A 70 27.56 18.91 22.51
CA VAL A 70 27.42 19.34 23.91
C VAL A 70 28.37 18.56 24.84
N LEU A 71 28.74 17.33 24.47
CA LEU A 71 29.78 16.55 25.12
C LEU A 71 30.84 16.12 24.09
N PRO A 72 32.14 16.26 24.38
CA PRO A 72 33.21 15.75 23.52
C PRO A 72 33.06 14.22 23.38
N GLY A 73 32.94 13.73 22.15
CA GLY A 73 32.70 12.31 21.84
C GLY A 73 31.24 11.88 21.78
N SER A 74 30.28 12.80 21.96
CA SER A 74 28.85 12.52 21.75
C SER A 74 28.60 12.07 20.31
N LYS A 75 27.97 10.90 20.16
CA LYS A 75 27.49 10.40 18.86
C LYS A 75 26.06 10.85 18.56
N THR A 76 25.50 11.76 19.36
CA THR A 76 24.11 12.20 19.23
C THR A 76 24.00 13.23 18.12
N ILE A 77 23.02 13.10 17.22
CA ILE A 77 22.78 14.08 16.16
C ILE A 77 21.84 15.19 16.62
N PHE A 78 21.92 16.35 15.98
CA PHE A 78 20.89 17.37 16.09
C PHE A 78 19.61 16.90 15.38
N GLY A 79 18.52 16.84 16.14
CA GLY A 79 17.23 16.34 15.67
C GLY A 79 17.15 14.80 15.65
N SER A 80 16.42 14.26 14.69
CA SER A 80 16.28 12.82 14.48
C SER A 80 16.05 12.53 13.00
N VAL A 81 16.57 11.42 12.49
CA VAL A 81 16.14 10.89 11.18
C VAL A 81 14.75 10.30 11.35
N GLN A 82 13.76 10.89 10.66
CA GLN A 82 12.36 10.51 10.72
C GLN A 82 11.93 9.65 9.52
N ALA A 83 10.73 9.06 9.58
CA ALA A 83 10.15 8.30 8.47
C ALA A 83 10.08 9.13 7.19
N GLU A 84 9.79 10.42 7.33
CA GLU A 84 9.72 11.37 6.22
C GLU A 84 11.05 11.55 5.51
N ASP A 85 12.16 11.57 6.25
CA ASP A 85 13.50 11.66 5.66
C ASP A 85 13.81 10.39 4.86
N VAL A 86 13.47 9.23 5.41
CA VAL A 86 13.65 7.93 4.74
C VAL A 86 12.83 7.87 3.45
N ILE A 87 11.57 8.29 3.48
CA ILE A 87 10.69 8.31 2.30
C ILE A 87 11.21 9.28 1.24
N LYS A 88 11.67 10.48 1.66
CA LYS A 88 12.28 11.45 0.75
C LYS A 88 13.52 10.89 0.08
N GLU A 89 14.37 10.20 0.83
CA GLU A 89 15.59 9.59 0.30
C GLU A 89 15.27 8.45 -0.68
N LEU A 90 14.34 7.56 -0.31
CA LEU A 90 13.85 6.47 -1.18
C LEU A 90 13.24 7.00 -2.47
N LYS A 91 12.45 8.07 -2.39
CA LYS A 91 11.84 8.70 -3.56
C LYS A 91 12.88 9.42 -4.42
N GLY A 92 13.79 10.18 -3.79
CA GLY A 92 14.77 11.00 -4.48
C GLY A 92 15.88 10.21 -5.14
N LYS A 93 16.45 9.21 -4.45
CA LYS A 93 17.59 8.43 -4.95
C LYS A 93 17.17 7.16 -5.70
N HIS A 94 16.08 6.53 -5.30
CA HIS A 94 15.69 5.21 -5.81
C HIS A 94 14.35 5.22 -6.56
N GLY A 95 13.64 6.34 -6.60
CA GLY A 95 12.33 6.46 -7.24
C GLY A 95 11.25 5.57 -6.60
N ILE A 96 11.43 5.15 -5.34
CA ILE A 96 10.49 4.28 -4.64
C ILE A 96 9.60 5.15 -3.76
N VAL A 97 8.29 5.01 -3.94
CA VAL A 97 7.28 5.70 -3.13
C VAL A 97 6.73 4.72 -2.10
N VAL A 98 6.85 5.10 -0.83
CA VAL A 98 6.40 4.30 0.31
C VAL A 98 5.58 5.18 1.24
N ASP A 99 4.50 4.62 1.80
CA ASP A 99 3.64 5.33 2.74
C ASP A 99 4.27 5.46 4.12
N LYS A 100 4.12 6.64 4.74
CA LYS A 100 4.66 6.93 6.08
C LYS A 100 4.22 5.93 7.16
N VAL A 101 2.99 5.44 7.07
CA VAL A 101 2.41 4.51 8.05
C VAL A 101 3.09 3.14 8.00
N THR A 102 3.65 2.76 6.86
CA THR A 102 4.32 1.47 6.68
C THR A 102 5.75 1.48 7.20
N VAL A 103 6.36 2.65 7.40
CA VAL A 103 7.77 2.79 7.82
C VAL A 103 7.87 2.95 9.33
N GLN A 104 8.58 2.03 9.98
CA GLN A 104 8.82 1.98 11.43
C GLN A 104 10.32 2.01 11.77
N GLY A 105 10.65 2.32 13.02
CA GLY A 105 12.04 2.34 13.52
C GLY A 105 12.84 3.60 13.13
N THR A 106 12.19 4.60 12.54
CA THR A 106 12.82 5.81 12.00
C THR A 106 12.81 6.95 13.02
N LYS A 107 13.40 6.76 14.20
CA LYS A 107 13.65 7.85 15.16
C LYS A 107 15.10 7.79 15.62
N ILE A 108 16.00 7.80 14.65
CA ILE A 108 17.43 7.62 14.90
C ILE A 108 18.00 8.96 15.37
N LYS A 109 18.62 8.96 16.54
CA LYS A 109 19.21 10.15 17.19
C LYS A 109 20.73 10.05 17.33
N SER A 110 21.35 9.03 16.78
CA SER A 110 22.79 8.79 16.88
C SER A 110 23.41 8.52 15.51
N ILE A 111 24.69 8.84 15.40
CA ILE A 111 25.56 8.45 14.30
C ILE A 111 25.80 6.94 14.35
N GLY A 112 25.90 6.31 13.18
CA GLY A 112 26.22 4.90 13.02
C GLY A 112 25.16 4.14 12.24
N ASP A 113 25.25 2.82 12.32
CA ASP A 113 24.34 1.90 11.66
C ASP A 113 23.05 1.76 12.46
N SER A 114 21.92 1.78 11.75
CA SER A 114 20.58 1.63 12.29
C SER A 114 19.71 0.90 11.26
N TRP A 115 18.58 0.39 11.71
CA TRP A 115 17.68 -0.38 10.85
C TRP A 115 16.26 0.18 10.95
N ALA A 116 15.69 0.53 9.81
CA ALA A 116 14.26 0.81 9.69
C ALA A 116 13.54 -0.43 9.15
N ARG A 117 12.24 -0.52 9.42
CA ARG A 117 11.39 -1.60 8.92
C ARG A 117 10.28 -1.01 8.08
N VAL A 118 9.98 -1.64 6.96
CA VAL A 118 8.83 -1.31 6.11
C VAL A 118 7.90 -2.51 6.13
N ASP A 119 6.71 -2.32 6.69
CA ASP A 119 5.74 -3.38 6.90
C ASP A 119 4.69 -3.36 5.78
N PHE A 120 4.69 -4.42 4.99
CA PHE A 120 3.64 -4.69 4.00
C PHE A 120 2.65 -5.67 4.63
N VAL A 121 1.42 -5.20 4.89
CA VAL A 121 0.36 -5.94 5.60
C VAL A 121 0.24 -7.39 5.14
N ASP A 122 0.25 -7.62 3.82
CA ASP A 122 0.03 -8.96 3.24
C ASP A 122 1.32 -9.70 2.81
N LEU A 123 2.47 -9.02 2.83
CA LEU A 123 3.72 -9.54 2.26
C LEU A 123 4.89 -9.58 3.25
N GLY A 124 4.66 -9.19 4.51
CA GLY A 124 5.67 -9.18 5.55
C GLY A 124 6.53 -7.93 5.56
N THR A 125 7.65 -8.01 6.27
CA THR A 125 8.45 -6.83 6.63
C THR A 125 9.79 -6.82 5.90
N VAL A 126 10.24 -5.64 5.48
CA VAL A 126 11.54 -5.42 4.86
C VAL A 126 12.40 -4.56 5.77
N GLN A 127 13.62 -5.01 6.05
CA GLN A 127 14.57 -4.24 6.84
C GLN A 127 15.43 -3.38 5.90
N LEU A 128 15.49 -2.08 6.18
CA LEU A 128 16.32 -1.12 5.47
C LEU A 128 17.49 -0.73 6.37
N LYS A 129 18.71 -0.91 5.87
CA LYS A 129 19.90 -0.42 6.56
C LYS A 129 20.00 1.09 6.40
N ILE A 130 20.12 1.80 7.51
CA ILE A 130 20.31 3.24 7.57
C ILE A 130 21.67 3.50 8.20
N VAL A 131 22.50 4.32 7.54
CA VAL A 131 23.81 4.73 8.02
C VAL A 131 23.78 6.23 8.23
N VAL A 132 23.89 6.66 9.48
CA VAL A 132 23.96 8.09 9.81
C VAL A 132 25.43 8.46 9.95
N VAL A 133 25.88 9.43 9.16
CA VAL A 133 27.25 9.95 9.17
C VAL A 133 27.27 11.39 9.66
N ARG A 134 28.40 11.80 10.26
CA ARG A 134 28.65 13.18 10.62
C ARG A 134 28.71 14.02 9.34
N ARG A 135 27.95 15.12 9.32
CA ARG A 135 28.12 16.17 8.30
C ARG A 135 29.41 16.92 8.64
N GLU A 136 30.34 16.93 7.68
CA GLU A 136 31.54 17.77 7.70
C GLU A 136 31.17 19.25 7.53
#